data_AF-A0A0F9MJU8-F1
#
_entry.id   AF-A0A0F9MJU8-F1
#
_cell.length_a   1.000
_cell.length_b   1.000
_cell.length_c   1.000
_cell.angle_alpha   90.00
_cell.angle_beta   90.00
_cell.angle_gamma   90.00
#
_symmetry.space_group_name_H-M   'P 1'
#
loop_
_entity.id
_entity.type
_entity.pdbx_description
1 polymer ?
#
loop_
_entity_poly.entity_id
_entity_poly.type
_entity_poly.pdbx_seq_one_letter_code
_entity_poly.pdbx_strand_id
1 'polypeptide(L)'
;VIGGKLANNGASAELQDLTIAGLAFDPNSGTGILSIYLLIALLVGLCSILWHAGWLAWTLHAVKGFSIRHYLTRYWIRIYPLLWATSSEALSAPLNLYLVKKHFPQVGSEVRRLVVGMGSYLNINGTLIAVFIFMGAVAKIVGAEISLLQLILAIPLVFLLGYSVPGIPSELLLFAGPLAAFLDLGEPTLSAFLLLYIGLQVGLADSFRTGNNSTDDCLFALQIEEAREKRGV
;
A
#
# COMPACT_ATOMS: atom_id res chain seq x y z
N VAL A 1 17.97 23.42 13.02
CA VAL A 1 16.69 23.28 13.75
C VAL A 1 15.64 22.84 12.75
N ILE A 2 15.51 21.53 12.55
CA ILE A 2 14.49 20.92 11.68
C ILE A 2 13.25 20.76 12.55
N GLY A 3 12.51 21.85 12.69
CA GLY A 3 11.37 22.01 13.59
C GLY A 3 10.91 23.48 13.61
N GLY A 4 11.19 24.20 12.52
CA GLY A 4 10.75 25.57 12.36
C GLY A 4 9.30 25.56 11.95
N LYS A 5 8.43 26.04 12.85
CA LYS A 5 7.06 26.50 12.61
C LYS A 5 6.57 26.21 11.20
N LEU A 6 5.90 25.07 11.03
CA LEU A 6 5.08 24.83 9.85
C LEU A 6 4.07 25.98 9.76
N ALA A 7 4.34 26.90 8.86
CA ALA A 7 3.50 27.99 8.36
C ALA A 7 2.67 28.76 9.42
N ASN A 8 3.18 29.94 9.77
CA ASN A 8 2.41 31.04 10.37
C ASN A 8 1.42 31.65 9.33
N ASN A 9 0.60 30.82 8.69
CA ASN A 9 -0.42 31.22 7.70
C ASN A 9 -1.84 31.13 8.29
N GLY A 10 -2.05 31.71 9.48
CA GLY A 10 -3.38 32.13 9.93
C GLY A 10 -4.36 31.04 10.41
N ALA A 11 -3.98 29.76 10.44
CA ALA A 11 -4.77 28.71 11.06
C ALA A 11 -3.84 27.68 11.72
N SER A 12 -3.32 28.00 12.91
CA SER A 12 -2.63 27.01 13.75
C SER A 12 -3.70 26.09 14.37
N ALA A 13 -4.16 25.10 13.60
CA ALA A 13 -4.78 23.93 14.20
C ALA A 13 -3.68 23.22 14.99
N GLU A 14 -3.75 23.23 16.32
CA GLU A 14 -2.88 22.39 17.14
C GLU A 14 -3.13 20.94 16.75
N LEU A 15 -2.10 20.29 16.21
CA LEU A 15 -2.18 18.87 15.85
C LEU A 15 -2.24 18.05 17.14
N GLN A 16 -3.11 17.05 17.14
CA GLN A 16 -3.32 16.16 18.28
C GLN A 16 -2.27 15.05 18.33
N ASP A 17 -1.88 14.66 19.53
CA ASP A 17 -0.95 13.56 19.76
C ASP A 17 -1.51 12.25 19.19
N LEU A 18 -0.66 11.53 18.46
CA LEU A 18 -0.98 10.20 17.99
C LEU A 18 -0.61 9.18 19.06
N THR A 19 -1.60 8.48 19.63
CA THR A 19 -1.35 7.39 20.58
C THR A 19 -1.53 6.04 19.91
N ILE A 20 -0.44 5.25 19.82
CA ILE A 20 -0.46 3.88 19.27
C ILE A 20 0.15 2.94 20.30
N ALA A 21 -0.60 1.88 20.68
CA ALA A 21 -0.16 0.88 21.65
C ALA A 21 0.35 1.47 23.00
N GLY A 22 -0.24 2.60 23.43
CA GLY A 22 0.13 3.29 24.68
C GLY A 22 1.32 4.25 24.57
N LEU A 23 1.93 4.39 23.38
CA LEU A 23 2.97 5.38 23.11
C LEU A 23 2.34 6.61 22.45
N ALA A 24 2.54 7.79 23.04
CA ALA A 24 2.09 9.06 22.50
C ALA A 24 3.23 9.74 21.70
N PHE A 25 2.89 10.27 20.53
CA PHE A 25 3.82 10.97 19.66
C PHE A 25 3.28 12.36 19.34
N ASP A 26 4.07 13.40 19.64
CA ASP A 26 3.72 14.80 19.38
C ASP A 26 4.08 15.22 17.94
N PRO A 27 3.09 15.37 17.04
CA PRO A 27 3.33 15.76 15.65
C PRO A 27 3.84 17.20 15.48
N ASN A 28 3.75 18.05 16.51
CA ASN A 28 4.22 19.44 16.45
C ASN A 28 5.74 19.53 16.65
N SER A 29 6.39 18.45 17.11
CA SER A 29 7.84 18.36 17.24
C SER A 29 8.49 17.68 16.03
N GLY A 30 9.69 18.16 15.62
CA GLY A 30 10.44 17.56 14.50
C GLY A 30 10.80 16.09 14.73
N THR A 31 11.09 15.71 15.98
CA THR A 31 11.34 14.31 16.37
C THR A 31 10.07 13.47 16.39
N GLY A 32 8.95 14.03 16.82
CA GLY A 32 7.68 13.34 16.87
C GLY A 32 7.10 13.07 15.49
N ILE A 33 7.12 14.04 14.57
CA ILE A 33 6.67 13.81 13.19
C ILE A 33 7.53 12.77 12.45
N LEU A 34 8.85 12.77 12.68
CA LEU A 34 9.73 11.73 12.14
C LEU A 34 9.42 10.35 12.73
N SER A 35 9.12 10.29 14.03
CA SER A 35 8.73 9.04 14.69
C SER A 35 7.40 8.51 14.16
N ILE A 36 6.42 9.40 13.94
CA ILE A 36 5.12 9.08 13.32
C ILE A 36 5.34 8.54 11.90
N TYR A 37 6.17 9.21 11.10
CA TYR A 37 6.52 8.74 9.74
C TYR A 37 7.07 7.32 9.76
N LEU A 38 8.09 7.06 10.57
CA LEU A 38 8.72 5.75 10.67
C LEU A 38 7.74 4.69 11.18
N LEU A 39 6.95 5.03 12.20
CA LEU A 39 5.95 4.12 12.77
C LEU A 39 4.88 3.74 11.73
N ILE A 40 4.32 4.72 11.04
CA ILE A 40 3.31 4.48 10.01
C ILE A 40 3.90 3.65 8.87
N ALA A 41 5.10 3.99 8.38
CA ALA A 41 5.75 3.21 7.33
C ALA A 41 5.99 1.75 7.74
N LEU A 42 6.43 1.52 8.99
CA LEU A 42 6.61 0.18 9.54
C LEU A 42 5.29 -0.56 9.71
N LEU A 43 4.21 0.11 10.11
CA LEU A 43 2.87 -0.49 10.19
C LEU A 43 2.36 -0.89 8.80
N VAL A 44 2.53 -0.05 7.79
CA VAL A 44 2.19 -0.39 6.39
C VAL A 44 3.00 -1.60 5.94
N GLY A 45 4.32 -1.61 6.19
CA GLY A 45 5.19 -2.74 5.88
C GLY A 45 4.78 -4.03 6.57
N LEU A 46 4.51 -3.98 7.87
CA LEU A 46 4.09 -5.14 8.66
C LEU A 46 2.75 -5.69 8.17
N CYS A 47 1.74 -4.85 8.02
CA CYS A 47 0.42 -5.26 7.53
C CYS A 47 0.51 -5.85 6.11
N SER A 48 1.32 -5.24 5.24
CA SER A 48 1.56 -5.75 3.89
C SER A 48 2.24 -7.13 3.91
N ILE A 49 3.28 -7.32 4.72
CA ILE A 49 3.96 -8.61 4.85
C ILE A 49 3.02 -9.68 5.42
N LEU A 50 2.19 -9.35 6.42
CA LEU A 50 1.20 -10.27 6.99
C LEU A 50 0.15 -10.67 5.95
N TRP A 51 -0.33 -9.71 5.15
CA TRP A 51 -1.25 -9.96 4.04
C TRP A 51 -0.62 -10.88 2.99
N HIS A 52 0.60 -10.57 2.55
CA HIS A 52 1.35 -11.39 1.61
C HIS A 52 1.59 -12.81 2.15
N ALA A 53 1.94 -12.94 3.43
CA ALA A 53 2.14 -14.23 4.08
C ALA A 53 0.85 -15.06 4.09
N GLY A 54 -0.30 -14.43 4.27
CA GLY A 54 -1.62 -15.07 4.14
C GLY A 54 -1.82 -15.66 2.74
N TRP A 55 -1.55 -14.88 1.69
CA TRP A 55 -1.65 -15.37 0.31
C TRP A 55 -0.61 -16.43 -0.03
N LEU A 56 0.59 -16.33 0.53
CA LEU A 56 1.63 -17.33 0.35
C LEU A 56 1.25 -18.66 0.99
N ALA A 57 0.68 -18.63 2.21
CA ALA A 57 0.15 -19.80 2.89
C ALA A 57 -1.03 -20.41 2.13
N TRP A 58 -1.93 -19.58 1.60
CA TRP A 58 -3.02 -20.04 0.75
C TRP A 58 -2.51 -20.69 -0.54
N THR A 59 -1.51 -20.09 -1.20
CA THR A 59 -0.89 -20.64 -2.42
C THR A 59 -0.22 -21.98 -2.15
N LEU A 60 0.48 -22.13 -1.01
CA LEU A 60 1.06 -23.40 -0.57
C LEU A 60 -0.01 -24.49 -0.42
N HIS A 61 -1.18 -24.13 0.11
CA HIS A 61 -2.28 -25.08 0.26
C HIS A 61 -2.99 -25.39 -1.07
N ALA A 62 -3.22 -24.38 -1.90
CA ALA A 62 -4.08 -24.48 -3.07
C ALA A 62 -3.40 -25.04 -4.31
N VAL A 63 -2.11 -24.72 -4.53
CA VAL A 63 -1.37 -24.97 -5.77
C VAL A 63 -0.43 -26.16 -5.61
N LYS A 64 -0.64 -27.21 -6.42
CA LYS A 64 0.15 -28.44 -6.33
C LYS A 64 1.59 -28.19 -6.76
N GLY A 65 2.55 -28.68 -5.96
CA GLY A 65 3.96 -28.55 -6.26
C GLY A 65 4.54 -27.14 -6.05
N PHE A 66 3.79 -26.20 -5.48
CA PHE A 66 4.32 -24.89 -5.09
C PHE A 66 5.37 -25.05 -3.99
N SER A 67 6.51 -24.37 -4.15
CA SER A 67 7.60 -24.36 -3.18
C SER A 67 7.90 -22.95 -2.71
N ILE A 68 7.63 -22.68 -1.43
CA ILE A 68 7.95 -21.39 -0.79
C ILE A 68 9.44 -21.07 -0.91
N ARG A 69 10.30 -22.07 -0.73
CA ARG A 69 11.75 -21.87 -0.85
C ARG A 69 12.13 -21.40 -2.25
N HIS A 70 11.56 -22.00 -3.29
CA HIS A 70 11.79 -21.57 -4.67
C HIS A 70 11.22 -20.17 -4.91
N TYR A 71 10.00 -19.89 -4.45
CA TYR A 71 9.39 -18.57 -4.53
C TYR A 71 10.28 -17.49 -3.91
N LEU A 72 10.71 -17.65 -2.66
CA LEU A 72 11.49 -16.64 -1.96
C LEU A 72 12.90 -16.45 -2.54
N THR A 73 13.60 -17.55 -2.83
CA THR A 73 15.01 -17.51 -3.27
C THR A 73 15.20 -17.27 -4.77
N ARG A 74 14.18 -17.61 -5.58
CA ARG A 74 14.26 -17.49 -7.05
C ARG A 74 13.45 -16.33 -7.60
N TYR A 75 12.23 -16.12 -7.12
CA TYR A 75 11.34 -15.07 -7.60
C TYR A 75 11.41 -13.80 -6.74
N TRP A 76 11.01 -13.89 -5.47
CA TRP A 76 10.74 -12.72 -4.61
C TRP A 76 11.97 -11.83 -4.42
N ILE A 77 13.13 -12.42 -4.08
CA ILE A 77 14.39 -11.68 -3.90
C ILE A 77 14.88 -10.96 -5.16
N ARG A 78 14.39 -11.33 -6.36
CA ARG A 78 14.78 -10.67 -7.62
C ARG A 78 13.85 -9.52 -8.00
N ILE A 79 12.60 -9.55 -7.56
CA ILE A 79 11.58 -8.54 -7.94
C ILE A 79 11.31 -7.55 -6.82
N TYR A 80 11.19 -8.01 -5.57
CA TYR A 80 10.78 -7.17 -4.44
C TYR A 80 11.75 -6.01 -4.18
N PRO A 81 13.09 -6.19 -4.22
CA PRO A 81 14.01 -5.05 -4.05
C PRO A 81 13.87 -3.98 -5.13
N LEU A 82 13.57 -4.36 -6.38
CA LEU A 82 13.33 -3.40 -7.45
C LEU A 82 12.04 -2.63 -7.20
N LEU A 83 10.94 -3.33 -6.91
CA LEU A 83 9.65 -2.73 -6.55
C LEU A 83 9.77 -1.77 -5.38
N TRP A 84 10.45 -2.21 -4.31
CA TRP A 84 10.65 -1.41 -3.10
C TRP A 84 11.50 -0.16 -3.39
N ALA A 85 12.61 -0.30 -4.12
CA ALA A 85 13.50 0.82 -4.40
C ALA A 85 12.92 1.83 -5.39
N THR A 86 12.08 1.38 -6.32
CA THR A 86 11.52 2.23 -7.39
C THR A 86 10.14 2.76 -7.05
N SER A 87 9.43 2.12 -6.12
CA SER A 87 8.02 2.37 -5.80
C SER A 87 7.13 2.45 -7.05
N SER A 88 7.42 1.62 -8.06
CA SER A 88 6.63 1.56 -9.29
C SER A 88 6.39 0.12 -9.75
N GLU A 89 5.11 -0.25 -9.75
CA GLU A 89 4.59 -1.50 -10.31
C GLU A 89 4.75 -1.51 -11.83
N ALA A 90 4.43 -0.38 -12.49
CA ALA A 90 4.49 -0.26 -13.95
C ALA A 90 5.91 -0.47 -14.50
N LEU A 91 6.93 0.10 -13.83
CA LEU A 91 8.33 -0.08 -14.20
C LEU A 91 8.83 -1.51 -13.97
N SER A 92 8.30 -2.17 -12.94
CA SER A 92 8.69 -3.53 -12.56
C SER A 92 7.93 -4.62 -13.34
N ALA A 93 6.83 -4.29 -14.02
CA ALA A 93 5.98 -5.24 -14.72
C ALA A 93 6.71 -6.12 -15.76
N PRO A 94 7.62 -5.60 -16.61
CA PRO A 94 8.36 -6.46 -17.55
C PRO A 94 9.21 -7.51 -16.87
N LEU A 95 9.89 -7.13 -15.77
CA LEU A 95 10.69 -8.07 -14.99
C LEU A 95 9.79 -9.08 -14.27
N ASN A 96 8.67 -8.64 -13.71
CA ASN A 96 7.72 -9.51 -13.03
C ASN A 96 7.17 -10.59 -14.00
N LEU A 97 6.69 -10.18 -15.17
CA LEU A 97 6.25 -11.08 -16.24
C LEU A 97 7.34 -12.08 -16.65
N TYR A 98 8.58 -11.62 -16.78
CA TYR A 98 9.72 -12.49 -17.10
C TYR A 98 9.99 -13.52 -15.99
N LEU A 99 10.03 -13.08 -14.73
CA LEU A 99 10.33 -13.96 -13.59
C LEU A 99 9.23 -14.99 -13.36
N VAL A 100 7.95 -14.62 -13.52
CA VAL A 100 6.84 -15.57 -13.47
C VAL A 100 6.97 -16.60 -14.59
N LYS A 101 7.22 -16.17 -15.83
CA LYS A 101 7.46 -17.10 -16.96
C LYS A 101 8.61 -18.08 -16.68
N LYS A 102 9.70 -17.58 -16.10
CA LYS A 102 10.93 -18.35 -15.88
C LYS A 102 10.83 -19.33 -14.73
N HIS A 103 10.21 -18.92 -13.62
CA HIS A 103 10.21 -19.68 -12.38
C HIS A 103 8.92 -20.46 -12.14
N PHE A 104 7.84 -20.09 -12.83
CA PHE A 104 6.52 -20.74 -12.78
C PHE A 104 6.00 -20.97 -14.20
N PRO A 105 6.67 -21.82 -15.00
CA PRO A 105 6.31 -22.05 -16.40
C PRO A 105 4.92 -22.67 -16.59
N GLN A 106 4.35 -23.26 -15.55
CA GLN A 106 2.97 -23.76 -15.55
C GLN A 106 1.94 -22.64 -15.75
N VAL A 107 2.26 -21.39 -15.37
CA VAL A 107 1.35 -20.26 -15.58
C VAL A 107 1.31 -19.92 -17.07
N GLY A 108 0.15 -20.14 -17.69
CA GLY A 108 -0.12 -19.88 -19.09
C GLY A 108 0.16 -18.44 -19.49
N SER A 109 0.46 -18.22 -20.77
CA SER A 109 0.77 -16.87 -21.27
C SER A 109 -0.40 -15.90 -21.11
N GLU A 110 -1.63 -16.39 -21.24
CA GLU A 110 -2.87 -15.63 -21.04
C GLU A 110 -3.04 -15.20 -19.58
N VAL A 111 -3.02 -16.15 -18.64
CA VAL A 111 -3.13 -15.87 -17.19
C VAL A 111 -2.02 -14.94 -16.75
N ARG A 112 -0.78 -15.19 -17.19
CA ARG A 112 0.35 -14.34 -16.83
C ARG A 112 0.18 -12.91 -17.31
N ARG A 113 -0.20 -12.69 -18.58
CA ARG A 113 -0.40 -11.33 -19.11
C ARG A 113 -1.61 -10.64 -18.48
N LEU A 114 -2.68 -11.38 -18.22
CA LEU A 114 -3.87 -10.84 -17.58
C LEU A 114 -3.58 -10.48 -16.12
N VAL A 115 -3.17 -11.44 -15.31
CA VAL A 115 -3.04 -11.28 -13.85
C VAL A 115 -1.83 -10.44 -13.49
N VAL A 116 -0.65 -10.72 -14.05
CA VAL A 116 0.58 -9.98 -13.72
C VAL A 116 0.70 -8.69 -14.54
N GLY A 117 0.25 -8.72 -15.79
CA GLY A 117 0.31 -7.53 -16.66
C GLY A 117 -0.75 -6.49 -16.31
N MET A 118 -2.00 -6.88 -16.03
CA MET A 118 -3.00 -5.92 -15.56
C MET A 118 -2.91 -5.69 -14.04
N GLY A 119 -2.38 -6.65 -13.28
CA GLY A 119 -2.15 -6.52 -11.84
C GLY A 119 -1.26 -5.33 -11.47
N SER A 120 -0.28 -4.97 -12.32
CA SER A 120 0.54 -3.77 -12.12
C SER A 120 -0.24 -2.44 -12.15
N TYR A 121 -1.54 -2.47 -12.46
CA TYR A 121 -2.44 -1.32 -12.43
C TYR A 121 -3.66 -1.56 -11.53
N LEU A 122 -4.15 -2.80 -11.46
CA LEU A 122 -5.42 -3.12 -10.78
C LEU A 122 -5.23 -3.74 -9.40
N ASN A 123 -4.05 -4.29 -9.09
CA ASN A 123 -3.80 -4.84 -7.77
C ASN A 123 -3.44 -3.72 -6.79
N ILE A 124 -4.40 -3.38 -5.94
CA ILE A 124 -4.29 -2.30 -4.98
C ILE A 124 -4.32 -2.81 -3.52
N ASN A 125 -3.92 -4.06 -3.26
CA ASN A 125 -3.96 -4.63 -1.91
C ASN A 125 -3.13 -3.83 -0.89
N GLY A 126 -1.84 -3.63 -1.19
CA GLY A 126 -0.94 -2.80 -0.40
C GLY A 126 -1.38 -1.34 -0.37
N THR A 127 -1.93 -0.83 -1.48
CA THR A 127 -2.51 0.51 -1.56
C THR A 127 -3.68 0.67 -0.57
N LEU A 128 -4.61 -0.29 -0.49
CA LEU A 128 -5.73 -0.26 0.44
C LEU A 128 -5.26 -0.31 1.90
N ILE A 129 -4.28 -1.18 2.21
CA ILE A 129 -3.64 -1.24 3.53
C ILE A 129 -3.04 0.11 3.91
N ALA A 130 -2.29 0.72 2.99
CA ALA A 130 -1.65 2.00 3.21
C ALA A 130 -2.67 3.12 3.44
N VAL A 131 -3.69 3.23 2.58
CA VAL A 131 -4.77 4.23 2.70
C VAL A 131 -5.48 4.10 4.04
N PHE A 132 -5.80 2.89 4.49
CA PHE A 132 -6.46 2.67 5.78
C PHE A 132 -5.64 3.18 6.96
N ILE A 133 -4.32 2.87 6.95
CA ILE A 133 -3.41 3.31 8.00
C ILE A 133 -3.24 4.83 7.95
N PHE A 134 -3.03 5.42 6.78
CA PHE A 134 -2.87 6.87 6.62
C PHE A 134 -4.13 7.63 6.99
N MET A 135 -5.27 7.24 6.44
CA MET A 135 -6.55 7.90 6.69
C MET A 135 -6.89 7.86 8.18
N GLY A 136 -6.70 6.71 8.84
CA GLY A 136 -6.91 6.58 10.28
C GLY A 136 -5.95 7.44 11.11
N ALA A 137 -4.64 7.39 10.82
CA ALA A 137 -3.63 8.11 11.58
C ALA A 137 -3.72 9.62 11.38
N VAL A 138 -3.86 10.09 10.13
CA VAL A 138 -3.93 11.52 9.81
C VAL A 138 -5.24 12.11 10.32
N ALA A 139 -6.37 11.42 10.18
CA ALA A 139 -7.64 11.88 10.77
C ALA A 139 -7.49 12.11 12.28
N LYS A 140 -6.87 11.17 13.00
CA LYS A 140 -6.59 11.33 14.43
C LYS A 140 -5.68 12.52 14.74
N ILE A 141 -4.59 12.71 13.99
CA ILE A 141 -3.67 13.83 14.19
C ILE A 141 -4.35 15.18 13.97
N VAL A 142 -5.25 15.31 12.98
CA VAL A 142 -5.97 16.57 12.73
C VAL A 142 -7.21 16.75 13.62
N GLY A 143 -7.47 15.80 14.52
CA GLY A 143 -8.63 15.85 15.41
C GLY A 143 -9.97 15.47 14.76
N ALA A 144 -9.94 14.84 13.59
CA ALA A 144 -11.12 14.27 12.97
C ALA A 144 -11.45 12.90 13.57
N GLU A 145 -12.69 12.73 14.02
CA GLU A 145 -13.16 11.43 14.48
C GLU A 145 -13.50 10.55 13.28
N ILE A 146 -12.75 9.45 13.15
CA ILE A 146 -13.03 8.42 12.15
C ILE A 146 -13.39 7.11 12.85
N SER A 147 -14.56 6.58 12.51
CA SER A 147 -15.01 5.27 12.95
C SER A 147 -14.48 4.16 12.03
N LEU A 148 -14.42 2.93 12.56
CA LEU A 148 -14.12 1.75 11.76
C LEU A 148 -15.12 1.58 10.59
N LEU A 149 -16.39 1.92 10.82
CA LEU A 149 -17.41 1.86 9.78
C LEU A 149 -17.09 2.84 8.64
N GLN A 150 -16.69 4.08 8.95
CA GLN A 150 -16.28 5.05 7.92
C GLN A 150 -15.05 4.58 7.13
N LEU A 151 -14.06 3.95 7.80
CA LEU A 151 -12.93 3.33 7.10
C LEU A 151 -13.38 2.25 6.12
N ILE A 152 -14.28 1.36 6.54
CA ILE A 152 -14.84 0.31 5.66
C ILE A 152 -15.64 0.91 4.50
N LEU A 153 -16.43 1.96 4.76
CA LEU A 153 -17.20 2.65 3.74
C LEU A 153 -16.33 3.44 2.75
N ALA A 154 -15.06 3.71 3.09
CA ALA A 154 -14.10 4.30 2.17
C ALA A 154 -13.60 3.29 1.12
N ILE A 155 -13.74 1.97 1.33
CA ILE A 155 -13.22 0.94 0.41
C ILE A 155 -13.65 1.15 -1.05
N PRO A 156 -14.94 1.33 -1.38
CA PRO A 156 -15.35 1.54 -2.76
C PRO A 156 -14.74 2.80 -3.39
N LEU A 157 -14.59 3.87 -2.61
CA LEU A 157 -13.92 5.09 -3.06
C LEU A 157 -12.45 4.81 -3.38
N VAL A 158 -11.74 4.11 -2.50
CA VAL A 158 -10.33 3.75 -2.70
C VAL A 158 -10.15 2.85 -3.93
N PHE A 159 -11.08 1.92 -4.19
CA PHE A 159 -11.08 1.13 -5.43
C PHE A 159 -11.25 1.99 -6.68
N LEU A 160 -12.22 2.91 -6.67
CA LEU A 160 -12.46 3.82 -7.80
C LEU A 160 -11.25 4.71 -8.10
N LEU A 161 -10.61 5.23 -7.05
CA LEU A 161 -9.38 6.02 -7.17
C LEU A 161 -8.22 5.15 -7.65
N GLY A 162 -8.03 3.98 -7.07
CA GLY A 162 -6.95 3.04 -7.42
C GLY A 162 -6.96 2.64 -8.89
N TYR A 163 -8.13 2.34 -9.47
CA TYR A 163 -8.22 1.99 -10.89
C TYR A 163 -7.98 3.17 -11.84
N SER A 164 -8.05 4.41 -11.33
CA SER A 164 -7.79 5.60 -12.13
C SER A 164 -6.31 5.99 -12.18
N VAL A 165 -5.47 5.43 -11.29
CA VAL A 165 -4.06 5.82 -11.16
C VAL A 165 -3.15 4.63 -11.49
N PRO A 166 -2.24 4.75 -12.47
CA PRO A 166 -1.29 3.69 -12.76
C PRO A 166 -0.29 3.52 -11.62
N GLY A 167 0.29 2.31 -11.46
CA GLY A 167 1.27 1.99 -10.42
C GLY A 167 2.59 2.76 -10.54
N ILE A 168 2.56 4.02 -10.12
CA ILE A 168 3.64 5.01 -10.18
C ILE A 168 4.04 5.44 -8.77
N PRO A 169 5.24 5.99 -8.59
CA PRO A 169 5.67 6.47 -7.30
C PRO A 169 4.75 7.57 -6.77
N SER A 170 4.40 7.49 -5.49
CA SER A 170 3.53 8.45 -4.80
C SER A 170 2.12 8.58 -5.39
N GLU A 171 1.58 7.53 -6.02
CA GLU A 171 0.23 7.51 -6.61
C GLU A 171 -0.86 8.01 -5.64
N LEU A 172 -0.68 7.75 -4.34
CA LEU A 172 -1.63 8.08 -3.30
C LEU A 172 -1.80 9.59 -3.09
N LEU A 173 -0.95 10.44 -3.69
CA LEU A 173 -1.13 11.90 -3.57
C LEU A 173 -2.49 12.33 -4.11
N LEU A 174 -2.97 11.61 -5.14
CA LEU A 174 -4.23 11.89 -5.82
C LEU A 174 -5.44 11.48 -4.96
N PHE A 175 -5.22 10.73 -3.88
CA PHE A 175 -6.25 10.25 -2.98
C PHE A 175 -6.52 11.27 -1.86
N ALA A 176 -5.55 12.12 -1.52
CA ALA A 176 -5.64 13.04 -0.40
C ALA A 176 -6.88 13.94 -0.46
N GLY A 177 -7.14 14.57 -1.62
CA GLY A 177 -8.30 15.44 -1.83
C GLY A 177 -9.64 14.71 -1.71
N PRO A 178 -9.88 13.66 -2.51
CA PRO A 178 -11.11 12.87 -2.41
C PRO A 178 -11.37 12.27 -1.03
N LEU A 179 -10.32 11.80 -0.32
CA LEU A 179 -10.45 11.27 1.03
C LEU A 179 -10.78 12.37 2.05
N ALA A 180 -10.17 13.55 1.92
CA ALA A 180 -10.51 14.70 2.76
C ALA A 180 -11.96 15.15 2.55
N ALA A 181 -12.45 15.12 1.30
CA ALA A 181 -13.85 15.40 0.98
C ALA A 181 -14.79 14.32 1.54
N PHE A 182 -14.40 13.04 1.48
CA PHE A 182 -15.16 11.95 2.09
C PHE A 182 -15.28 12.09 3.62
N LEU A 183 -14.24 12.63 4.26
CA LEU A 183 -14.23 12.91 5.69
C LEU A 183 -14.94 14.21 6.09
N ASP A 184 -15.44 14.99 5.12
CA ASP A 184 -16.11 16.28 5.33
C ASP A 184 -15.28 17.25 6.20
N LEU A 185 -13.98 17.35 5.92
CA LEU A 185 -13.06 18.17 6.72
C LEU A 185 -13.25 19.67 6.42
N GLY A 186 -13.39 20.48 7.47
CA GLY A 186 -13.40 21.94 7.37
C GLY A 186 -12.05 22.54 6.99
N GLU A 187 -12.02 23.82 6.58
CA GLU A 187 -10.82 24.48 6.02
C GLU A 187 -9.54 24.37 6.86
N PRO A 188 -9.56 24.55 8.20
CA PRO A 188 -8.34 24.45 9.01
C PRO A 188 -7.78 23.02 9.06
N THR A 189 -8.66 22.02 9.19
CA THR A 189 -8.28 20.60 9.24
C THR A 189 -7.94 20.03 7.87
N LEU A 190 -8.55 20.55 6.80
CA LEU A 190 -8.32 20.14 5.43
C LEU A 190 -6.85 20.35 5.03
N SER A 191 -6.32 21.56 5.26
CA SER A 191 -4.94 21.89 4.89
C SER A 191 -3.92 21.01 5.62
N ALA A 192 -4.13 20.79 6.92
CA ALA A 192 -3.30 19.91 7.74
C ALA A 192 -3.40 18.45 7.28
N PHE A 193 -4.60 17.97 6.97
CA PHE A 193 -4.83 16.61 6.49
C PHE A 193 -4.09 16.37 5.18
N LEU A 194 -4.25 17.25 4.19
CA LEU A 194 -3.58 17.13 2.89
C LEU A 194 -2.07 17.10 3.04
N LEU A 195 -1.50 18.01 3.85
CA LEU A 195 -0.07 18.09 4.09
C LEU A 195 0.48 16.81 4.73
N LEU A 196 -0.17 16.35 5.81
CA LEU A 196 0.26 15.16 6.55
C LEU A 196 0.08 13.89 5.71
N TYR A 197 -1.05 13.76 5.02
CA TYR A 197 -1.32 12.60 4.16
C TYR A 197 -0.26 12.48 3.06
N ILE A 198 0.02 13.58 2.35
CA ILE A 198 1.04 13.62 1.29
C ILE A 198 2.44 13.40 1.87
N GLY A 199 2.76 14.02 3.01
CA GLY A 199 4.08 13.91 3.62
C GLY A 199 4.40 12.50 4.13
N LEU A 200 3.42 11.82 4.73
CA LEU A 200 3.63 10.51 5.36
C LEU A 200 3.69 9.36 4.36
N GLN A 201 3.08 9.51 3.19
CA GLN A 201 3.10 8.44 2.17
C GLN A 201 4.43 8.32 1.42
N VAL A 202 5.20 9.41 1.29
CA VAL A 202 6.39 9.42 0.43
C VAL A 202 7.53 8.57 1.02
N GLY A 203 8.18 7.78 0.17
CA GLY A 203 9.33 6.98 0.56
C GLY A 203 8.93 5.60 1.10
N LEU A 204 9.27 5.30 2.35
CA LEU A 204 9.24 3.93 2.88
C LEU A 204 7.88 3.23 2.77
N ALA A 205 6.80 3.95 3.12
CA ALA A 205 5.46 3.38 3.07
C ALA A 205 5.03 3.06 1.63
N ASP A 206 5.34 3.95 0.69
CA ASP A 206 5.17 3.74 -0.76
C ASP A 206 5.91 2.48 -1.23
N SER A 207 7.18 2.35 -0.83
CA SER A 207 8.02 1.20 -1.16
C SER A 207 7.43 -0.13 -0.66
N PHE A 208 6.87 -0.15 0.55
CA PHE A 208 6.23 -1.35 1.10
C PHE A 208 4.93 -1.72 0.36
N ARG A 209 4.04 -0.75 0.10
CA ARG A 209 2.78 -1.05 -0.61
C ARG A 209 3.02 -1.56 -2.03
N THR A 210 3.96 -0.95 -2.76
CA THR A 210 4.26 -1.29 -4.16
C THR A 210 4.88 -2.67 -4.25
N GLY A 211 5.81 -2.98 -3.33
CA GLY A 211 6.37 -4.32 -3.18
C GLY A 211 5.26 -5.36 -3.04
N ASN A 212 4.29 -5.11 -2.16
CA ASN A 212 3.18 -6.01 -1.91
C ASN A 212 2.26 -6.18 -3.13
N ASN A 213 1.74 -5.08 -3.69
CA ASN A 213 0.84 -5.07 -4.86
C ASN A 213 1.36 -6.00 -5.97
N SER A 214 2.62 -5.81 -6.40
CA SER A 214 3.16 -6.55 -7.53
C SER A 214 3.57 -8.00 -7.20
N THR A 215 4.00 -8.30 -5.98
CA THR A 215 4.37 -9.69 -5.63
C THR A 215 3.18 -10.61 -5.41
N ASP A 216 2.03 -10.04 -5.01
CA ASP A 216 0.76 -10.76 -4.89
C ASP A 216 0.30 -11.27 -6.27
N ASP A 217 0.55 -10.54 -7.36
CA ASP A 217 0.14 -10.93 -8.71
C ASP A 217 0.68 -12.30 -9.13
N CYS A 218 1.91 -12.64 -8.73
CA CYS A 218 2.47 -13.96 -9.01
C CYS A 218 1.71 -15.07 -8.26
N LEU A 219 1.33 -14.82 -7.01
CA LEU A 219 0.56 -15.77 -6.21
C LEU A 219 -0.84 -15.95 -6.79
N PHE A 220 -1.49 -14.86 -7.20
CA PHE A 220 -2.80 -14.90 -7.86
C PHE A 220 -2.75 -15.62 -9.19
N ALA A 221 -1.70 -15.40 -9.99
CA ALA A 221 -1.56 -16.07 -11.28
C ALA A 221 -1.43 -17.60 -11.09
N LEU A 222 -0.67 -18.05 -10.09
CA LEU A 222 -0.56 -19.46 -9.73
C LEU A 222 -1.89 -20.07 -9.28
N GLN A 223 -2.63 -19.35 -8.44
CA GLN A 223 -3.92 -19.81 -7.93
C GLN A 223 -4.98 -19.90 -9.03
N ILE A 224 -5.02 -18.91 -9.93
CA ILE A 224 -5.93 -18.89 -11.08
C ILE A 224 -5.59 -20.01 -12.05
N GLU A 225 -4.31 -20.27 -12.33
CA GLU A 225 -3.89 -21.37 -13.19
C GLU A 225 -4.33 -22.73 -12.63
N GLU A 226 -4.06 -22.99 -11.34
CA GLU A 226 -4.50 -24.23 -10.69
C GLU A 226 -6.04 -24.37 -10.71
N ALA A 227 -6.76 -23.26 -10.54
CA ALA A 227 -8.23 -23.27 -10.61
C ALA A 227 -8.74 -23.55 -12.03
N ARG A 228 -8.04 -23.07 -13.06
CA ARG A 228 -8.31 -23.37 -14.48
C ARG A 228 -8.06 -24.85 -14.79
N GLU A 229 -6.91 -25.39 -14.39
CA GLU A 229 -6.57 -26.80 -14.57
C GLU A 229 -7.60 -27.73 -13.90
N LYS A 230 -8.03 -27.42 -12.67
CA LYS A 230 -9.07 -28.17 -11.95
C LYS A 230 -10.43 -28.17 -12.67
N ARG A 231 -10.71 -27.14 -13.48
CA ARG A 231 -11.93 -27.01 -14.29
C ARG A 231 -11.77 -27.59 -15.69
N GLY A 232 -10.57 -28.02 -16.09
CA GLY A 232 -10.28 -28.55 -17.41
C GLY A 232 -10.28 -27.48 -18.53
N VAL A 233 -9.90 -26.24 -18.20
CA VAL A 233 -9.88 -25.07 -19.12
C VAL A 233 -8.49 -24.43 -19.16
#